data_AF-Q17JL2-F1
#
_entry.id   AF-Q17JL2-F1
#
_cell.length_a   1.000
_cell.length_b   1.000
_cell.length_c   1.000
_cell.angle_alpha   90.00
_cell.angle_beta   90.00
_cell.angle_gamma   90.00
#
_symmetry.space_group_name_H-M   'P 1'
#
loop_
_entity.id
_entity.type
_entity.pdbx_description
1 polymer ?
#
loop_
_entity_poly.entity_id
_entity_poly.type
_entity_poly.pdbx_seq_one_letter_code
_entity_poly.pdbx_strand_id
1 'polypeptide(L)'
;MQKKSGRREISPVLFHDAFKVQLYYFEKGLSEDQLTRFTMDWKNDYWYGSLDELGLFNYWKSLKDKSEGLMFTEPLQQFQSITLELTIGEDGSCTPIVQQNAVEDEINDPQPVQPNDDMSQDEEAASNDPFEGIFIWPKVNERNGNDKQRRKEHVPSVATSNRWRKWYDKKDEERKQEEEAKVARIEKRKLARIQKEEEQSIRKKKRDEKKLQKEKQQQEKENNPPRQKKKKRTLMPKSG
;
A
#
# COMPACT_ATOMS: atom_id res chain seq x y z
N MET A 1 -3.97 38.51 -24.16
CA MET A 1 -3.96 38.10 -22.73
C MET A 1 -3.64 36.61 -22.61
N GLN A 2 -2.39 36.26 -22.30
CA GLN A 2 -1.92 34.86 -22.21
C GLN A 2 -2.15 34.31 -20.79
N LYS A 3 -2.95 33.25 -20.67
CA LYS A 3 -3.15 32.51 -19.41
C LYS A 3 -1.99 31.53 -19.21
N LYS A 4 -1.02 31.89 -18.38
CA LYS A 4 0.04 31.00 -17.89
C LYS A 4 -0.60 29.94 -16.97
N SER A 5 -0.65 28.69 -17.42
CA SER A 5 -1.03 27.56 -16.56
C SER A 5 0.17 27.19 -15.68
N GLY A 6 0.23 27.77 -14.49
CA GLY A 6 1.20 27.38 -13.47
C GLY A 6 0.90 25.96 -12.99
N ARG A 7 1.77 25.00 -13.37
CA ARG A 7 1.96 23.79 -12.59
C ARG A 7 2.54 24.24 -11.27
N ARG A 8 1.76 24.15 -10.19
CA ARG A 8 2.29 24.29 -8.83
C ARG A 8 3.13 23.05 -8.59
N GLU A 9 4.44 23.19 -8.69
CA GLU A 9 5.33 22.24 -8.04
C GLU A 9 5.01 22.31 -6.55
N ILE A 10 4.42 21.23 -6.03
CA ILE A 10 4.18 21.09 -4.59
C ILE A 10 5.58 20.96 -4.00
N SER A 11 6.06 22.01 -3.35
CA SER A 11 7.39 22.00 -2.78
C SER A 11 7.48 20.88 -1.72
N PRO A 12 8.64 20.21 -1.59
CA PRO A 12 8.85 19.20 -0.55
C PRO A 12 8.59 19.73 0.87
N VAL A 13 8.67 21.05 1.04
CA VAL A 13 8.42 21.75 2.31
C VAL A 13 7.00 21.51 2.82
N LEU A 14 5.99 21.39 1.94
CA LEU A 14 4.60 21.14 2.35
C LEU A 14 4.38 19.74 2.91
N PHE A 15 5.21 18.75 2.56
CA PHE A 15 5.06 17.38 3.04
C PHE A 15 5.58 17.22 4.47
N HIS A 16 6.66 17.92 4.86
CA HIS A 16 7.17 17.86 6.24
C HIS A 16 6.16 18.40 7.25
N ASP A 17 5.38 19.41 6.88
CA ASP A 17 4.35 19.98 7.75
C ASP A 17 3.18 19.00 7.99
N ALA A 18 2.81 18.19 6.98
CA ALA A 18 1.76 17.19 7.15
C ALA A 18 2.15 16.10 8.17
N PHE A 19 3.40 15.64 8.14
CA PHE A 19 3.89 14.63 9.09
C PHE A 19 4.02 15.18 10.51
N LYS A 20 4.37 16.46 10.68
CA LYS A 20 4.37 17.12 12.00
C LYS A 20 2.97 17.19 12.61
N VAL A 21 1.97 17.52 11.81
CA VAL A 21 0.57 17.54 12.25
C VAL A 21 0.10 16.12 12.62
N GLN A 22 0.43 15.13 11.80
CA GLN A 22 0.08 13.74 12.07
C GLN A 22 0.76 13.19 13.33
N LEU A 23 2.04 13.52 13.53
CA LEU A 23 2.78 13.19 14.74
C LEU A 23 2.12 13.81 15.98
N TYR A 24 1.75 15.09 15.93
CA TYR A 24 1.09 15.78 17.03
C TYR A 24 -0.22 15.09 17.47
N TYR A 25 -1.07 14.71 16.51
CA TYR A 25 -2.31 13.99 16.82
C TYR A 25 -2.06 12.59 17.37
N PHE A 26 -1.03 11.91 16.87
CA PHE A 26 -0.66 10.59 17.36
C PHE A 26 -0.12 10.65 18.79
N GLU A 27 0.78 11.58 19.09
CA GLU A 27 1.34 11.80 20.44
C GLU A 27 0.25 12.18 21.45
N LYS A 28 -0.82 12.88 21.01
CA LYS A 28 -1.99 13.17 21.84
C LYS A 28 -2.82 11.95 22.24
N GLY A 29 -2.74 10.87 21.46
CA GLY A 29 -3.46 9.61 21.74
C GLY A 29 -2.68 8.63 22.61
N LEU A 30 -1.40 8.90 22.89
CA LEU A 30 -0.54 8.07 23.73
C LEU A 30 -0.58 8.54 25.18
N SER A 31 -0.30 7.63 26.11
CA SER A 31 -0.04 8.02 27.50
C SER A 31 1.32 8.70 27.62
N GLU A 32 1.46 9.54 28.65
CA GLU A 32 2.70 10.27 28.91
C GLU A 32 3.88 9.32 29.20
N ASP A 33 3.60 8.19 29.85
CA ASP A 33 4.59 7.13 30.10
C ASP A 33 5.07 6.46 28.81
N GLN A 34 4.15 6.17 27.88
CA GLN A 34 4.48 5.59 26.58
C GLN A 34 5.33 6.54 25.74
N LEU A 35 4.94 7.81 25.69
CA LEU A 35 5.71 8.83 24.97
C LEU A 35 7.12 8.98 25.56
N THR A 36 7.23 8.97 26.88
CA THR A 36 8.54 9.04 27.56
C THR A 36 9.43 7.87 27.16
N ARG A 37 8.92 6.63 27.21
CA ARG A 37 9.65 5.43 26.77
C ARG A 37 10.05 5.51 25.30
N PHE A 38 9.12 5.92 24.44
CA PHE A 38 9.35 6.08 23.01
C PHE A 38 10.48 7.07 22.74
N THR A 39 10.50 8.21 23.43
CA THR A 39 11.57 9.22 23.28
C THR A 39 12.93 8.75 23.81
N MET A 40 12.97 8.00 24.91
CA MET A 40 14.21 7.41 25.43
C MET A 40 14.81 6.39 24.47
N ASP A 41 13.97 5.52 23.90
CA ASP A 41 14.40 4.43 23.01
C ASP A 41 14.46 4.82 21.54
N TRP A 42 14.11 6.07 21.18
CA TRP A 42 14.10 6.55 19.81
C TRP A 42 15.39 6.26 19.03
N LYS A 43 16.54 6.52 19.67
CA LYS A 43 17.87 6.34 19.07
C LYS A 43 18.38 4.91 19.14
N ASN A 44 17.67 4.04 19.84
CA ASN A 44 18.07 2.66 20.00
C ASN A 44 17.65 1.85 18.77
N ASP A 45 18.50 0.90 18.41
CA ASP A 45 18.25 -0.08 17.34
C ASP A 45 17.37 -1.25 17.83
N TYR A 46 16.91 -1.21 19.09
CA TYR A 46 16.10 -2.24 19.70
C TYR A 46 15.01 -1.60 20.57
N TRP A 47 13.86 -2.26 20.63
CA TRP A 47 12.74 -1.88 21.49
C TRP A 47 12.70 -2.82 22.70
N TYR A 48 12.78 -2.25 23.90
CA TYR A 48 12.79 -2.98 25.17
C TYR A 48 11.40 -3.09 25.83
N GLY A 49 10.37 -2.50 25.23
CA GLY A 49 9.00 -2.58 25.73
C GLY A 49 8.26 -3.83 25.26
N SER A 50 6.94 -3.84 25.49
CA SER A 50 6.08 -4.96 25.11
C SER A 50 5.99 -5.15 23.58
N LEU A 51 5.69 -6.38 23.15
CA LEU A 51 5.48 -6.71 21.73
C LEU A 51 4.28 -5.94 21.14
N ASP A 52 3.24 -5.73 21.93
CA ASP A 52 2.06 -4.98 21.52
C ASP A 52 2.39 -3.50 21.25
N GLU A 53 3.30 -2.93 22.05
CA GLU A 53 3.78 -1.56 21.88
C GLU A 53 4.81 -1.42 20.75
N LEU A 54 5.45 -2.50 20.31
CA LEU A 54 6.44 -2.47 19.22
C LEU A 54 5.83 -1.92 17.92
N GLY A 55 4.59 -2.31 17.62
CA GLY A 55 3.88 -1.82 16.43
C GLY A 55 3.64 -0.31 16.49
N LEU A 56 3.21 0.19 17.66
CA LEU A 56 3.02 1.61 17.90
C LEU A 56 4.35 2.37 17.86
N PHE A 57 5.39 1.83 18.48
CA PHE A 57 6.73 2.41 18.49
C PHE A 57 7.29 2.53 17.07
N ASN A 58 7.21 1.48 16.26
CA ASN A 58 7.67 1.50 14.87
C ASN A 58 6.92 2.52 14.00
N TYR A 59 5.60 2.67 14.22
CA TYR A 59 4.80 3.65 13.51
C TYR A 59 5.13 5.08 13.93
N TRP A 60 5.23 5.33 15.24
CA TRP A 60 5.71 6.60 15.79
C TRP A 60 7.11 6.92 15.28
N LYS A 61 8.00 5.92 15.26
CA LYS A 61 9.37 6.00 14.76
C LYS A 61 9.40 6.56 13.33
N SER A 62 8.66 5.87 12.46
CA SER A 62 8.51 6.26 11.06
C SER A 62 7.91 7.66 10.86
N LEU A 63 6.91 8.06 11.66
CA LEU A 63 6.30 9.38 11.55
C LEU A 63 7.25 10.50 11.91
N LYS A 64 7.97 10.33 13.02
CA LYS A 64 8.94 11.29 13.52
C LYS A 64 10.12 11.44 12.55
N ASP A 65 10.63 10.33 12.00
CA ASP A 65 11.71 10.34 11.00
C ASP A 65 11.29 11.14 9.75
N LYS A 66 10.09 10.88 9.25
CA LYS A 66 9.51 11.62 8.11
C LYS A 66 9.30 13.11 8.43
N SER A 67 8.92 13.42 9.67
CA SER A 67 8.73 14.81 10.13
C SER A 67 10.04 15.60 10.21
N GLU A 68 11.15 14.91 10.51
CA GLU A 68 12.51 15.47 10.55
C GLU A 68 13.22 15.42 9.18
N GLY A 69 12.56 14.81 8.18
CA GLY A 69 13.08 14.68 6.82
C GLY A 69 14.13 13.59 6.64
N LEU A 70 14.22 12.67 7.60
CA LEU A 70 15.00 11.45 7.48
C LEU A 70 14.24 10.49 6.54
N MET A 71 14.84 10.24 5.38
CA MET A 71 14.29 9.31 4.40
C MET A 71 14.71 7.90 4.79
N PHE A 72 13.72 7.10 5.23
CA PHE A 72 13.82 5.66 5.49
C PHE A 72 14.64 5.26 6.73
N THR A 73 13.92 4.92 7.80
CA THR A 73 14.40 4.01 8.85
C THR A 73 13.78 2.64 8.64
N GLU A 74 14.60 1.58 8.74
CA GLU A 74 14.09 0.22 8.71
C GLU A 74 13.23 -0.03 9.95
N PRO A 75 12.04 -0.64 9.82
CA PRO A 75 11.23 -0.98 10.98
C PRO A 75 11.98 -2.01 11.83
N LEU A 76 11.97 -1.82 13.15
CA LEU A 76 12.62 -2.76 14.05
C LEU A 76 11.92 -4.12 13.96
N GLN A 77 12.68 -5.12 13.50
CA GLN A 77 12.28 -6.51 13.57
C GLN A 77 12.79 -7.09 14.89
N GLN A 78 11.88 -7.38 15.84
CA GLN A 78 12.26 -8.22 16.97
C GLN A 78 12.47 -9.64 16.43
N PHE A 79 13.73 -10.09 16.43
CA PHE A 79 14.05 -11.48 16.15
C PHE A 79 13.57 -12.33 17.33
N GLN A 80 12.48 -13.09 17.13
CA GLN A 80 12.09 -14.14 18.08
C GLN A 80 13.02 -15.34 17.90
N SER A 81 14.16 -15.33 18.57
CA SER A 81 14.94 -16.56 18.80
C SER A 81 14.28 -17.35 19.94
N ILE A 82 13.22 -18.10 19.60
CA ILE A 82 12.71 -19.15 20.50
C ILE A 82 13.57 -20.40 20.24
N THR A 83 14.59 -20.60 21.07
CA THR A 83 15.35 -21.85 21.10
C THR A 83 14.55 -22.86 21.93
N LEU A 84 13.79 -23.73 21.26
CA LEU A 84 13.15 -24.87 21.92
C LEU A 84 14.22 -25.95 22.15
N GLU A 85 14.88 -25.94 23.31
CA GLU A 85 15.66 -27.09 23.74
C GLU A 85 14.70 -28.18 24.28
N LEU A 86 14.41 -29.17 23.45
CA LEU A 86 13.76 -30.40 23.89
C LEU A 86 14.81 -31.34 24.47
N THR A 87 14.92 -31.38 25.80
CA THR A 87 15.57 -32.49 26.50
C THR A 87 14.55 -33.62 26.67
N ILE A 88 14.81 -34.76 26.03
CA ILE A 88 14.02 -35.98 26.19
C ILE A 88 14.44 -36.61 27.52
N GLY A 89 13.57 -36.55 28.53
CA GLY A 89 13.71 -37.33 29.76
C GLY A 89 13.50 -38.83 29.48
N GLU A 90 14.23 -39.69 30.20
CA GLU A 90 14.21 -41.15 30.05
C GLU A 90 12.85 -41.80 30.41
N ASP A 91 11.87 -41.01 30.85
CA ASP A 91 10.50 -41.41 31.19
C ASP A 91 9.47 -41.09 30.09
N GLY A 92 9.89 -40.54 28.94
CA GLY A 92 8.99 -40.28 27.80
C GLY A 92 7.97 -39.16 28.04
N SER A 93 8.12 -38.38 29.11
CA SER A 93 7.32 -37.19 29.37
C SER A 93 7.93 -35.98 28.65
N CYS A 94 7.17 -35.37 27.74
CA CYS A 94 7.57 -34.14 27.05
C CYS A 94 6.93 -32.94 27.77
N THR A 95 7.62 -32.37 28.76
CA THR A 95 7.22 -31.09 29.36
C THR A 95 8.02 -29.96 28.73
N PRO A 96 7.39 -28.95 28.10
CA PRO A 96 8.11 -27.78 27.63
C PRO A 96 8.58 -26.97 28.84
N ILE A 97 9.90 -26.86 29.03
CA ILE A 97 10.47 -25.89 29.97
C ILE A 97 10.41 -24.53 29.28
N VAL A 98 9.41 -23.72 29.65
CA VAL A 98 9.43 -22.30 29.35
C VAL A 98 10.36 -21.66 30.37
N GLN A 99 11.61 -21.36 29.98
CA GLN A 99 12.45 -20.46 30.76
C GLN A 99 11.88 -19.04 30.64
N GLN A 100 10.93 -18.72 31.51
CA GLN A 100 10.63 -17.34 31.85
C GLN A 100 11.71 -16.88 32.83
N ASN A 101 12.47 -15.86 32.45
CA ASN A 101 13.24 -15.10 33.42
C ASN A 101 12.24 -14.42 34.37
N ALA A 102 12.14 -14.97 35.57
CA ALA A 102 11.59 -14.44 36.81
C ALA A 102 10.78 -13.13 36.72
N VAL A 103 9.46 -13.24 36.87
CA VAL A 103 8.71 -12.48 37.87
C VAL A 103 7.73 -13.48 38.50
N GLU A 104 7.94 -13.77 39.78
CA GLU A 104 6.97 -14.49 40.60
C GLU A 104 5.71 -13.62 40.71
N ASP A 105 4.58 -14.10 40.22
CA ASP A 105 3.28 -13.74 40.78
C ASP A 105 2.41 -14.99 40.82
N GLU A 106 2.22 -15.43 42.04
CA GLU A 106 1.40 -16.53 42.51
C GLU A 106 -0.07 -16.21 42.26
N ILE A 107 -0.72 -16.86 41.28
CA ILE A 107 -2.18 -16.88 41.18
C ILE A 107 -2.64 -18.33 40.99
N ASN A 108 -3.04 -18.90 42.13
CA ASN A 108 -3.93 -20.04 42.25
C ASN A 108 -5.24 -19.75 41.48
N ASP A 109 -5.68 -20.63 40.59
CA ASP A 109 -7.12 -20.92 40.48
C ASP A 109 -7.42 -22.25 39.76
N PRO A 110 -8.51 -22.94 40.14
CA PRO A 110 -8.74 -24.35 39.86
C PRO A 110 -9.49 -24.59 38.54
N GLN A 111 -9.31 -25.80 38.00
CA GLN A 111 -10.15 -26.34 36.92
C GLN A 111 -11.63 -26.42 37.33
N PRO A 112 -12.56 -26.25 36.38
CA PRO A 112 -13.84 -26.94 36.42
C PRO A 112 -13.89 -28.07 35.38
N VAL A 113 -14.21 -29.23 35.93
CA VAL A 113 -14.63 -30.48 35.30
C VAL A 113 -15.82 -30.24 34.37
N GLN A 114 -15.77 -30.81 33.16
CA GLN A 114 -16.94 -31.03 32.32
C GLN A 114 -17.76 -32.22 32.84
N PRO A 115 -19.09 -32.18 32.74
CA PRO A 115 -19.85 -33.36 32.38
C PRO A 115 -20.61 -33.15 31.08
N ASN A 116 -20.57 -34.18 30.24
CA ASN A 116 -21.48 -34.40 29.13
C ASN A 116 -22.92 -34.44 29.65
N ASP A 117 -23.88 -33.94 28.87
CA ASP A 117 -25.11 -34.68 28.62
C ASP A 117 -25.82 -34.18 27.36
N ASP A 118 -26.24 -35.19 26.60
CA ASP A 118 -26.99 -35.21 25.36
C ASP A 118 -28.47 -34.95 25.67
N MET A 119 -29.08 -33.91 25.11
CA MET A 119 -30.53 -33.79 24.97
C MET A 119 -30.86 -32.98 23.71
N SER A 120 -31.36 -33.73 22.73
CA SER A 120 -32.09 -33.25 21.57
C SER A 120 -33.48 -32.75 22.00
N GLN A 121 -33.87 -31.55 21.56
CA GLN A 121 -35.27 -31.18 21.42
C GLN A 121 -35.44 -30.01 20.45
N ASP A 122 -36.23 -30.26 19.41
CA ASP A 122 -36.78 -29.30 18.46
C ASP A 122 -37.58 -28.21 19.18
N GLU A 123 -37.22 -26.94 18.98
CA GLU A 123 -38.14 -25.81 19.13
C GLU A 123 -37.72 -24.73 18.12
N GLU A 124 -38.65 -24.42 17.24
CA GLU A 124 -38.57 -23.47 16.13
C GLU A 124 -38.58 -22.04 16.72
N ALA A 125 -37.45 -21.60 17.27
CA ALA A 125 -37.28 -20.24 17.76
C ALA A 125 -37.03 -19.29 16.58
N ALA A 126 -38.03 -18.47 16.27
CA ALA A 126 -37.90 -17.35 15.35
C ALA A 126 -36.69 -16.47 15.73
N SER A 127 -35.64 -16.55 14.94
CA SER A 127 -34.42 -15.77 15.10
C SER A 127 -34.69 -14.30 14.75
N ASN A 128 -34.93 -13.48 15.77
CA ASN A 128 -34.86 -12.02 15.67
C ASN A 128 -33.47 -11.56 16.14
N ASP A 129 -32.40 -12.17 15.62
CA ASP A 129 -31.05 -11.67 15.84
C ASP A 129 -30.76 -10.55 14.81
N PRO A 130 -30.58 -9.28 15.23
CA PRO A 130 -30.24 -8.19 14.33
C PRO A 130 -28.89 -8.38 13.60
N PHE A 131 -28.08 -9.36 14.00
CA PHE A 131 -26.78 -9.66 13.40
C PHE A 131 -26.80 -10.84 12.41
N GLU A 132 -27.92 -11.55 12.26
CA GLU A 132 -28.02 -12.76 11.42
C GLU A 132 -27.78 -12.50 9.92
N GLY A 133 -27.84 -11.23 9.49
CA GLY A 133 -27.50 -10.79 8.13
C GLY A 133 -26.23 -9.94 8.00
N ILE A 134 -25.55 -9.63 9.10
CA ILE A 134 -24.39 -8.70 9.10
C ILE A 134 -23.07 -9.49 8.96
N PHE A 135 -22.99 -10.70 9.55
CA PHE A 135 -21.87 -11.60 9.35
C PHE A 135 -22.11 -12.56 8.19
N ILE A 136 -21.99 -12.04 6.96
CA ILE A 136 -21.84 -12.90 5.79
C ILE A 136 -20.39 -13.39 5.79
N TRP A 137 -20.13 -14.52 6.43
CA TRP A 137 -18.88 -15.24 6.19
C TRP A 137 -18.82 -15.54 4.69
N PRO A 138 -17.71 -15.24 3.98
CA PRO A 138 -17.61 -15.59 2.57
C PRO A 138 -17.85 -17.09 2.48
N LYS A 139 -18.97 -17.46 1.86
CA LYS A 139 -19.26 -18.87 1.57
C LYS A 139 -18.05 -19.37 0.84
N VAL A 140 -17.41 -20.42 1.38
CA VAL A 140 -16.35 -21.13 0.70
C VAL A 140 -17.03 -21.74 -0.52
N ASN A 141 -17.11 -20.95 -1.59
CA ASN A 141 -17.56 -21.45 -2.88
C ASN A 141 -16.67 -22.64 -3.14
N GLU A 142 -17.26 -23.82 -3.28
CA GLU A 142 -16.59 -24.98 -3.83
C GLU A 142 -15.85 -24.49 -5.04
N ARG A 143 -14.53 -24.38 -4.89
CA ARG A 143 -13.66 -23.74 -5.86
C ARG A 143 -13.89 -24.51 -7.15
N ASN A 144 -14.53 -23.84 -8.12
CA ASN A 144 -14.44 -24.23 -9.53
C ASN A 144 -13.00 -24.69 -9.76
N GLY A 145 -12.81 -25.94 -10.19
CA GLY A 145 -11.57 -26.74 -10.09
C GLY A 145 -10.31 -26.22 -10.81
N ASN A 146 -10.18 -24.91 -11.00
CA ASN A 146 -9.03 -24.21 -11.54
C ASN A 146 -8.21 -23.45 -10.50
N ASP A 147 -8.55 -23.55 -9.20
CA ASP A 147 -7.63 -23.12 -8.15
C ASP A 147 -6.47 -24.11 -8.10
N LYS A 148 -5.44 -23.82 -8.91
CA LYS A 148 -4.15 -24.48 -8.91
C LYS A 148 -3.68 -24.58 -7.46
N GLN A 149 -3.87 -25.76 -6.86
CA GLN A 149 -3.25 -26.08 -5.58
C GLN A 149 -1.77 -25.74 -5.73
N ARG A 150 -1.31 -24.76 -4.95
CA ARG A 150 0.10 -24.39 -4.92
C ARG A 150 0.85 -25.65 -4.53
N ARG A 151 1.54 -26.27 -5.50
CA ARG A 151 2.38 -27.43 -5.23
C ARG A 151 3.39 -26.96 -4.20
N LYS A 152 3.30 -27.49 -2.98
CA LYS A 152 4.27 -27.19 -1.93
C LYS A 152 5.63 -27.60 -2.47
N GLU A 153 6.53 -26.62 -2.62
CA GLU A 153 7.88 -26.90 -3.10
C GLU A 153 8.57 -27.81 -2.08
N HIS A 154 9.13 -28.92 -2.56
CA HIS A 154 9.88 -29.81 -1.69
C HIS A 154 11.25 -29.20 -1.41
N VAL A 155 11.37 -28.60 -0.24
CA VAL A 155 12.65 -28.14 0.32
C VAL A 155 13.47 -29.38 0.71
N PRO A 156 14.72 -29.53 0.24
CA PRO A 156 15.54 -30.68 0.63
C PRO A 156 15.76 -30.67 2.15
N SER A 157 15.76 -31.81 2.82
CA SER A 157 15.80 -31.84 4.29
C SER A 157 17.16 -31.52 4.92
N VAL A 158 18.25 -31.57 4.16
CA VAL A 158 19.62 -31.46 4.69
C VAL A 158 20.38 -30.31 4.02
N ALA A 159 20.76 -29.31 4.82
CA ALA A 159 21.40 -28.08 4.38
C ALA A 159 22.76 -28.26 3.68
N THR A 160 23.49 -29.34 3.99
CA THR A 160 24.80 -29.64 3.41
C THR A 160 24.72 -30.48 2.13
N SER A 161 23.53 -30.92 1.72
CA SER A 161 23.35 -31.76 0.55
C SER A 161 23.65 -30.99 -0.74
N ASN A 162 24.26 -31.66 -1.73
CA ASN A 162 24.38 -31.14 -3.10
C ASN A 162 23.02 -30.75 -3.70
N ARG A 163 21.92 -31.38 -3.24
CA ARG A 163 20.56 -31.05 -3.67
C ARG A 163 20.06 -29.71 -3.07
N TRP A 164 20.53 -29.36 -1.88
CA TRP A 164 20.22 -28.08 -1.22
C TRP A 164 20.94 -26.92 -1.91
N ARG A 165 22.24 -27.08 -2.19
CA ARG A 165 23.03 -26.07 -2.92
C ARG A 165 22.39 -25.72 -4.27
N LYS A 166 22.08 -26.74 -5.08
CA LYS A 166 21.39 -26.55 -6.37
C LYS A 166 20.01 -25.89 -6.25
N TRP A 167 19.30 -26.14 -5.15
CA TRP A 167 18.00 -25.51 -4.90
C TRP A 167 18.16 -24.02 -4.59
N TYR A 168 19.16 -23.65 -3.79
CA TYR A 168 19.50 -22.26 -3.49
C TYR A 168 19.98 -21.51 -4.72
N ASP A 169 20.93 -22.05 -5.47
CA ASP A 169 21.44 -21.44 -6.71
C ASP A 169 20.28 -21.11 -7.66
N LYS A 170 19.34 -22.06 -7.82
CA LYS A 170 18.14 -21.88 -8.62
C LYS A 170 17.20 -20.81 -8.06
N LYS A 171 17.03 -20.73 -6.74
CA LYS A 171 16.18 -19.71 -6.11
C LYS A 171 16.77 -18.31 -6.18
N ASP A 172 18.09 -18.19 -6.12
CA ASP A 172 18.78 -16.92 -6.30
C ASP A 172 18.72 -16.45 -7.76
N GLU A 173 18.87 -17.37 -8.73
CA GLU A 173 18.61 -17.06 -10.15
C GLU A 173 17.17 -16.63 -10.39
N GLU A 174 16.18 -17.31 -9.79
CA GLU A 174 14.75 -16.95 -9.90
C GLU A 174 14.48 -15.56 -9.31
N ARG A 175 15.06 -15.25 -8.13
CA ARG A 175 14.95 -13.93 -7.51
C ARG A 175 15.55 -12.85 -8.39
N LYS A 176 16.73 -13.09 -8.95
CA LYS A 176 17.40 -12.15 -9.86
C LYS A 176 16.57 -11.88 -11.11
N GLN A 177 16.00 -12.91 -11.72
CA GLN A 177 15.10 -12.75 -12.88
C GLN A 177 13.83 -11.98 -12.52
N GLU A 178 13.26 -12.19 -11.33
CA GLU A 178 12.08 -11.46 -10.89
C GLU A 178 12.39 -9.97 -10.66
N GLU A 179 13.55 -9.65 -10.09
CA GLU A 179 14.02 -8.28 -9.93
C GLU A 179 14.26 -7.58 -11.28
N GLU A 180 14.94 -8.25 -12.21
CA GLU A 180 15.13 -7.74 -13.57
C GLU A 180 13.79 -7.51 -14.29
N ALA A 181 12.82 -8.41 -14.13
CA ALA A 181 11.48 -8.25 -14.69
C ALA A 181 10.71 -7.08 -14.05
N LYS A 182 10.86 -6.86 -12.74
CA LYS A 182 10.28 -5.69 -12.04
C LYS A 182 10.87 -4.39 -12.57
N VAL A 183 12.20 -4.33 -12.71
CA VAL A 183 12.91 -3.16 -13.26
C VAL A 183 12.45 -2.88 -14.69
N ALA A 184 12.44 -3.90 -15.57
CA ALA A 184 11.98 -3.76 -16.95
C ALA A 184 10.52 -3.27 -17.04
N ARG A 185 9.65 -3.72 -16.13
CA ARG A 185 8.25 -3.25 -16.06
C ARG A 185 8.17 -1.78 -15.66
N ILE A 186 9.02 -1.33 -14.73
CA ILE A 186 9.09 0.08 -14.31
C ILE A 186 9.62 0.95 -15.46
N GLU A 187 10.68 0.52 -16.14
CA GLU A 187 11.25 1.23 -17.29
C GLU A 187 10.24 1.36 -18.42
N LYS A 188 9.53 0.27 -18.76
CA LYS A 188 8.45 0.29 -19.74
C LYS A 188 7.35 1.30 -19.39
N ARG A 189 6.98 1.41 -18.10
CA ARG A 189 6.01 2.41 -17.62
C ARG A 189 6.55 3.83 -17.74
N LYS A 190 7.82 4.06 -17.43
CA LYS A 190 8.48 5.38 -17.57
C LYS A 190 8.52 5.82 -19.03
N LEU A 191 8.97 4.94 -19.94
CA LEU A 191 9.02 5.22 -21.38
C LEU A 191 7.62 5.52 -21.95
N ALA A 192 6.61 4.73 -21.58
CA ALA A 192 5.23 4.98 -22.02
C ALA A 192 4.68 6.33 -21.52
N ARG A 193 5.10 6.79 -20.33
CA ARG A 193 4.72 8.10 -19.80
C ARG A 193 5.38 9.23 -20.58
N ILE A 194 6.67 9.12 -20.87
CA ILE A 194 7.42 10.10 -21.69
C ILE A 194 6.79 10.22 -23.07
N GLN A 195 6.52 9.10 -23.74
CA GLN A 195 5.86 9.10 -25.06
C GLN A 195 4.48 9.78 -25.04
N LYS A 196 3.67 9.53 -24.00
CA LYS A 196 2.38 10.20 -23.83
C LYS A 196 2.53 11.71 -23.62
N GLU A 197 3.52 12.13 -22.84
CA GLU A 197 3.80 13.55 -22.59
C GLU A 197 4.29 14.26 -23.86
N GLU A 198 5.16 13.62 -24.65
CA GLU A 198 5.59 14.11 -25.95
C GLU A 198 4.42 14.24 -26.94
N GLU A 199 3.58 13.21 -27.05
CA GLU A 199 2.43 13.24 -27.95
C GLU A 199 1.44 14.36 -27.56
N GLN A 200 1.18 14.54 -26.27
CA GLN A 200 0.36 15.64 -25.77
C GLN A 200 0.97 17.01 -26.09
N SER A 201 2.29 17.15 -25.97
CA SER A 201 2.98 18.40 -26.30
C SER A 201 2.85 18.75 -27.79
N ILE A 202 2.99 17.75 -28.67
CA ILE A 202 2.84 17.91 -30.12
C ILE A 202 1.40 18.27 -30.48
N ARG A 203 0.41 17.57 -29.89
CA ARG A 203 -1.01 17.88 -30.09
C ARG A 203 -1.35 19.31 -29.64
N LYS A 204 -0.78 19.76 -28.52
CA LYS A 204 -0.97 21.13 -28.02
C LYS A 204 -0.37 22.17 -28.98
N LYS A 205 0.89 21.97 -29.43
CA LYS A 205 1.54 22.84 -30.43
C LYS A 205 0.72 22.96 -31.71
N LYS A 206 0.26 21.84 -32.27
CA LYS A 206 -0.61 21.83 -33.48
C LYS A 206 -1.93 22.60 -33.26
N ARG A 207 -2.53 22.50 -32.07
CA ARG A 207 -3.76 23.22 -31.73
C ARG A 207 -3.52 24.74 -31.66
N ASP A 208 -2.39 25.14 -31.08
CA ASP A 208 -2.03 26.55 -30.91
C ASP A 208 -1.65 27.18 -32.25
N GLU A 209 -0.92 26.47 -33.12
CA GLU A 209 -0.65 26.89 -34.50
C GLU A 209 -1.93 27.08 -35.32
N LYS A 210 -2.87 26.12 -35.23
CA LYS A 210 -4.16 26.21 -35.94
C LYS A 210 -5.00 27.39 -35.44
N LYS A 211 -4.93 27.73 -34.16
CA LYS A 211 -5.58 28.94 -33.62
C LYS A 211 -4.94 30.21 -34.17
N LEU A 212 -3.61 30.28 -34.18
CA LEU A 212 -2.88 31.44 -34.70
C LEU A 212 -3.16 31.68 -36.19
N GLN A 213 -3.25 30.62 -36.99
CA GLN A 213 -3.63 30.73 -38.41
C GLN A 213 -5.05 31.26 -38.59
N LYS A 214 -6.01 30.78 -37.78
CA LYS A 214 -7.40 31.28 -37.83
C LYS A 214 -7.49 32.76 -37.44
N GLU A 215 -6.75 33.17 -36.42
CA GLU A 215 -6.70 34.57 -35.98
C GLU A 215 -6.10 35.48 -37.06
N LYS A 216 -5.01 35.06 -37.71
CA LYS A 216 -4.44 35.77 -38.86
C LYS A 216 -5.43 35.89 -40.02
N GLN A 217 -6.15 34.81 -40.37
CA GLN A 217 -7.17 34.86 -41.42
C GLN A 217 -8.36 35.75 -41.07
N GLN A 218 -8.73 35.88 -39.79
CA GLN A 218 -9.77 36.81 -39.35
C GLN A 218 -9.29 38.27 -39.46
N GLN A 219 -8.08 38.57 -38.98
CA GLN A 219 -7.49 39.91 -39.13
C GLN A 219 -7.34 40.33 -40.59
N GLU A 220 -6.96 39.41 -41.49
CA GLU A 220 -6.85 39.69 -42.92
C GLU A 220 -8.22 39.99 -43.56
N LYS A 221 -9.28 39.32 -43.13
CA LYS A 221 -10.67 39.61 -43.56
C LYS A 221 -11.20 40.94 -43.03
N GLU A 222 -10.82 41.33 -41.82
CA GLU A 222 -11.18 42.63 -41.24
C GLU A 222 -10.45 43.78 -41.96
N ASN A 223 -9.17 43.60 -42.30
CA ASN A 223 -8.36 44.60 -42.98
C ASN A 223 -8.68 44.75 -44.48
N ASN A 224 -9.35 43.77 -45.10
CA ASN A 224 -9.72 43.80 -46.51
C ASN A 224 -11.23 43.60 -46.67
N PRO A 225 -12.06 44.63 -46.36
CA PRO A 225 -13.49 44.51 -46.44
C PRO A 225 -13.92 44.15 -47.87
N PRO A 226 -14.86 43.21 -48.06
CA PRO A 226 -15.28 42.78 -49.37
C PRO A 226 -15.78 43.99 -50.16
N ARG A 227 -15.10 44.31 -51.26
CA ARG A 227 -15.52 45.33 -52.23
C ARG A 227 -17.00 45.09 -52.53
N GLN A 228 -17.85 46.00 -52.06
CA GLN A 228 -19.27 45.92 -52.32
C GLN A 228 -19.47 45.92 -53.84
N LYS A 229 -19.81 44.74 -54.38
CA LYS A 229 -20.25 44.62 -55.77
C LYS A 229 -21.54 45.43 -55.85
N LYS A 230 -21.43 46.68 -56.34
CA LYS A 230 -22.57 47.52 -56.67
C LYS A 230 -23.51 46.68 -57.53
N LYS A 231 -24.63 46.24 -56.96
CA LYS A 231 -25.72 45.62 -57.71
C LYS A 231 -26.18 46.68 -58.72
N LYS A 232 -25.73 46.57 -59.97
CA LYS A 232 -26.33 47.27 -61.10
C LYS A 232 -27.78 46.80 -61.16
N ARG A 233 -28.68 47.60 -60.59
CA ARG A 233 -30.12 47.46 -60.74
C ARG A 233 -30.41 47.73 -62.22
N THR A 234 -30.52 46.67 -63.01
CA THR A 234 -31.06 46.75 -64.37
C THR A 234 -32.52 47.15 -64.22
N LEU A 235 -32.82 48.42 -64.53
CA LEU A 235 -34.19 48.91 -64.67
C LEU A 235 -34.80 48.22 -65.90
N MET A 236 -35.77 47.34 -65.67
CA MET A 236 -36.62 46.84 -66.74
C MET A 236 -37.54 47.98 -67.20
N PRO A 237 -37.67 48.24 -68.51
CA PRO A 237 -38.64 49.20 -69.03
C PRO A 237 -40.05 48.64 -68.86
N LYS A 238 -40.96 49.43 -68.29
CA LYS A 238 -42.39 49.14 -68.30
C LYS A 238 -42.92 49.36 -69.72
N SER A 239 -43.33 48.30 -70.41
CA SER A 239 -44.20 48.38 -71.57
C SER A 239 -45.63 48.69 -71.11
N GLY A 240 -46.30 49.57 -71.87
CA GLY A 240 -47.68 50.01 -71.63
C GLY A 240 -48.74 48.98 -72.00
#